data_AF-A0A973FT92-F1
#
_entry.id   AF-A0A973FT92-F1
#
_cell.length_a   1.000
_cell.length_b   1.000
_cell.length_c   1.000
_cell.angle_alpha   90.00
_cell.angle_beta   90.00
_cell.angle_gamma   90.00
#
_symmetry.space_group_name_H-M   'P 1'
#
loop_
_entity.id
_entity.type
_entity.pdbx_description
1 polymer ?
#
loop_
_entity_poly.entity_id
_entity_poly.type
_entity_poly.pdbx_seq_one_letter_code
_entity_poly.pdbx_strand_id
1 'polypeptide(L)'
;MPRKAQADTPLTREKVLRVAVNLADTSGIAALSMRALGRQLGVEAMSLYNHIANKDDLLDGMVDMVIAEIDLPTAEADWREAMRARAASAQAAFTRHPWAPALIDARVSGGLGRLRYFEAVIGTLRRAG
;
A
#
# COMPACT_ATOMS: atom_id res chain seq x y z
N MET A 1 16.46 -16.88 -33.40
CA MET A 1 17.51 -17.16 -32.40
C MET A 1 16.91 -16.97 -31.01
N PRO A 2 16.97 -17.93 -30.08
CA PRO A 2 16.20 -17.87 -28.85
C PRO A 2 16.99 -17.17 -27.73
N ARG A 3 16.44 -16.11 -27.14
CA ARG A 3 16.96 -15.53 -25.89
C ARG A 3 16.16 -16.10 -24.72
N LYS A 4 16.55 -17.31 -24.30
CA LYS A 4 16.08 -17.98 -23.07
C LYS A 4 17.17 -17.79 -22.01
N ALA A 5 17.04 -16.77 -21.18
CA ALA A 5 17.84 -16.56 -19.96
C ALA A 5 17.23 -15.43 -19.10
N GLN A 6 16.01 -15.64 -18.58
CA GLN A 6 15.50 -14.94 -17.40
C GLN A 6 14.33 -15.71 -16.76
N ALA A 7 14.54 -17.00 -16.51
CA ALA A 7 13.79 -17.81 -15.56
C ALA A 7 14.90 -18.57 -14.82
N ASP A 8 15.12 -18.46 -13.50
CA ASP A 8 14.18 -18.79 -12.46
C ASP A 8 14.53 -18.04 -11.17
N THR A 9 13.78 -16.99 -10.84
CA THR A 9 13.45 -16.75 -9.43
C THR A 9 11.95 -16.89 -9.36
N PRO A 10 11.43 -17.86 -8.60
CA PRO A 10 10.00 -18.08 -8.51
C PRO A 10 9.31 -16.76 -8.16
N LEU A 11 8.20 -16.50 -8.85
CA LEU A 11 7.38 -15.35 -8.56
C LEU A 11 6.87 -15.51 -7.12
N THR A 12 7.10 -14.51 -6.28
CA THR A 12 6.62 -14.48 -4.90
C THR A 12 5.76 -13.25 -4.69
N ARG A 13 4.83 -13.32 -3.73
CA ARG A 13 4.00 -12.18 -3.34
C ARG A 13 4.86 -10.96 -3.00
N GLU A 14 5.91 -11.15 -2.21
CA GLU A 14 6.84 -10.08 -1.83
C GLU A 14 7.53 -9.44 -3.05
N LYS A 15 7.96 -10.25 -4.03
CA LYS A 15 8.57 -9.73 -5.26
C LYS A 15 7.57 -8.92 -6.09
N VAL A 16 6.33 -9.41 -6.22
CA VAL A 16 5.24 -8.71 -6.92
C VAL A 16 5.00 -7.34 -6.27
N LEU A 17 4.86 -7.34 -4.95
CA LEU A 17 4.63 -6.15 -4.14
C LEU A 17 5.77 -5.13 -4.28
N ARG A 18 7.03 -5.58 -4.15
CA ARG A 18 8.20 -4.70 -4.27
C ARG A 18 8.31 -4.03 -5.64
N VAL A 19 8.02 -4.77 -6.72
CA VAL A 19 8.00 -4.19 -8.07
C VAL A 19 6.84 -3.21 -8.23
N ALA A 20 5.67 -3.49 -7.63
CA ALA A 20 4.54 -2.57 -7.65
C ALA A 20 4.85 -1.24 -6.93
N VAL A 21 5.53 -1.28 -5.77
CA VAL A 21 6.00 -0.06 -5.07
C VAL A 21 6.95 0.73 -5.95
N ASN A 22 7.98 0.09 -6.50
CA ASN A 22 8.94 0.78 -7.37
C ASN A 22 8.28 1.40 -8.62
N LEU A 23 7.28 0.71 -9.19
CA LEU A 23 6.50 1.25 -10.30
C LEU A 23 5.71 2.51 -9.88
N ALA A 24 5.09 2.48 -8.71
CA ALA A 24 4.34 3.61 -8.17
C ALA A 24 5.25 4.79 -7.78
N ASP A 25 6.46 4.52 -7.27
CA ASP A 25 7.45 5.55 -6.94
C ASP A 25 7.94 6.29 -8.19
N THR A 26 8.21 5.56 -9.27
CA THR A 26 8.81 6.10 -10.49
C THR A 26 7.80 6.70 -11.46
N SER A 27 6.61 6.08 -11.55
CA SER A 27 5.60 6.41 -12.58
C SER A 27 4.29 6.93 -11.99
N GLY A 28 4.20 7.02 -10.67
CA GLY A 28 2.98 7.39 -9.95
C GLY A 28 1.99 6.23 -9.83
N ILE A 29 1.13 6.30 -8.82
CA ILE A 29 0.13 5.25 -8.51
C ILE A 29 -0.90 5.03 -9.63
N ALA A 30 -1.19 6.07 -10.41
CA ALA A 30 -2.12 5.99 -11.54
C ALA A 30 -1.61 5.08 -12.67
N ALA A 31 -0.29 4.94 -12.82
CA ALA A 31 0.32 4.05 -13.81
C ALA A 31 0.25 2.56 -13.41
N LEU A 32 -0.08 2.27 -12.14
CA LEU A 32 -0.15 0.90 -11.63
C LEU A 32 -1.38 0.16 -12.14
N SER A 33 -1.12 -0.83 -12.99
CA SER A 33 -2.10 -1.81 -13.48
C SER A 33 -1.49 -3.20 -13.49
N MET A 34 -2.32 -4.24 -13.42
CA MET A 34 -1.86 -5.63 -13.48
C MET A 34 -1.07 -5.93 -14.76
N ARG A 35 -1.44 -5.29 -15.89
CA ARG A 35 -0.71 -5.41 -17.15
C ARG A 35 0.66 -4.73 -17.10
N ALA A 36 0.75 -3.51 -16.55
CA ALA A 36 2.02 -2.81 -16.43
C ALA A 36 2.97 -3.57 -15.49
N LEU A 37 2.45 -4.08 -14.37
CA LEU A 37 3.19 -4.89 -13.41
C LEU A 37 3.68 -6.21 -14.03
N GLY A 38 2.83 -6.91 -14.78
CA GLY A 38 3.20 -8.14 -15.49
C GLY A 38 4.33 -7.90 -16.50
N ARG A 39 4.25 -6.81 -17.29
CA ARG A 39 5.34 -6.42 -18.21
C ARG A 39 6.65 -6.18 -17.47
N GLN A 40 6.61 -5.49 -16.33
CA GLN A 40 7.82 -5.17 -15.56
C GLN A 40 8.43 -6.42 -14.91
N LEU A 41 7.59 -7.39 -14.54
CA LEU A 41 8.02 -8.68 -13.99
C LEU A 41 8.38 -9.72 -15.07
N GLY A 42 8.10 -9.44 -16.35
CA GLY A 42 8.32 -10.38 -17.45
C GLY A 42 7.35 -11.57 -17.44
N VAL A 43 6.18 -11.43 -16.82
CA VAL A 43 5.17 -12.49 -16.67
C VAL A 43 3.80 -12.05 -17.21
N GLU A 44 2.96 -13.02 -17.52
CA GLU A 44 1.56 -12.73 -17.86
C GLU A 44 0.78 -12.23 -16.63
N ALA A 45 -0.21 -11.37 -16.86
CA ALA A 45 -1.03 -10.84 -15.78
C ALA A 45 -1.75 -11.94 -14.97
N MET A 46 -2.11 -13.06 -15.62
CA MET A 46 -2.71 -14.21 -14.95
C MET A 46 -1.79 -14.83 -13.89
N SER A 47 -0.47 -14.85 -14.13
CA SER A 47 0.50 -15.37 -13.14
C SER A 47 0.53 -14.54 -11.87
N LEU A 48 0.21 -13.24 -11.94
CA LEU A 48 0.17 -12.37 -10.76
C LEU A 48 -0.98 -12.73 -9.82
N TYR A 49 -2.13 -13.16 -10.37
CA TYR A 49 -3.30 -13.51 -9.58
C TYR A 49 -3.13 -14.78 -8.73
N ASN A 50 -2.09 -15.58 -9.01
CA ASN A 50 -1.71 -16.70 -8.16
C ASN A 50 -1.07 -16.25 -6.83
N HIS A 51 -0.60 -15.00 -6.74
CA HIS A 51 0.08 -14.46 -5.55
C HIS A 51 -0.70 -13.32 -4.89
N ILE A 52 -1.60 -12.69 -5.63
CA ILE A 52 -2.37 -11.52 -5.24
C ILE A 52 -3.82 -11.75 -5.66
N ALA A 53 -4.77 -11.67 -4.72
CA ALA A 53 -6.15 -12.02 -5.00
C ALA A 53 -6.82 -11.04 -6.00
N ASN A 54 -6.53 -9.75 -5.87
CA ASN A 54 -7.09 -8.69 -6.71
C ASN A 54 -6.26 -7.40 -6.59
N LYS A 55 -6.68 -6.33 -7.28
CA LYS A 55 -5.97 -5.05 -7.22
C LYS A 55 -5.97 -4.43 -5.81
N ASP A 56 -7.01 -4.64 -5.01
CA ASP A 56 -7.05 -4.11 -3.65
C ASP A 56 -6.04 -4.82 -2.74
N ASP A 57 -5.94 -6.15 -2.83
CA ASP A 57 -4.93 -6.95 -2.12
C ASP A 57 -3.50 -6.52 -2.48
N LEU A 58 -3.26 -6.13 -3.74
CA LEU A 58 -1.98 -5.54 -4.17
C LEU A 58 -1.71 -4.23 -3.43
N LEU A 59 -2.68 -3.32 -3.44
CA LEU A 59 -2.58 -1.99 -2.89
C LEU A 59 -2.48 -2.01 -1.35
N ASP A 60 -3.18 -2.93 -0.69
CA ASP A 60 -3.07 -3.20 0.75
C ASP A 60 -1.65 -3.65 1.09
N GLY A 61 -1.13 -4.67 0.39
CA GLY A 61 0.23 -5.15 0.61
C GLY A 61 1.30 -4.08 0.31
N MET A 62 1.06 -3.19 -0.65
CA MET A 62 1.94 -2.04 -0.90
C MET A 62 1.93 -1.06 0.27
N VAL A 63 0.76 -0.76 0.83
CA VAL A 63 0.65 0.09 2.02
C VAL A 63 1.35 -0.54 3.21
N ASP A 64 1.16 -1.84 3.45
CA ASP A 64 1.80 -2.55 4.56
C ASP A 64 3.32 -2.46 4.51
N MET A 65 3.93 -2.61 3.32
CA MET A 65 5.38 -2.45 3.17
C MET A 65 5.85 -1.02 3.50
N VAL A 66 5.13 0.00 3.05
CA VAL A 66 5.51 1.40 3.35
C VAL A 66 5.34 1.70 4.84
N ILE A 67 4.27 1.20 5.47
CA ILE A 67 4.06 1.34 6.92
C ILE A 67 5.14 0.60 7.71
N ALA A 68 5.62 -0.55 7.23
CA ALA A 68 6.70 -1.30 7.89
C ALA A 68 8.06 -0.57 7.87
N GLU A 69 8.24 0.46 7.03
CA GLU A 69 9.41 1.34 7.07
C GLU A 69 9.34 2.39 8.20
N ILE A 70 8.19 2.54 8.86
CA ILE A 70 7.96 3.51 9.92
C ILE A 70 8.30 2.87 11.27
N ASP A 71 9.36 3.37 11.90
CA ASP A 71 9.74 2.96 13.26
C ASP A 71 8.57 3.08 14.24
N LEU A 72 8.33 2.00 14.99
CA LEU A 72 7.37 1.98 16.07
C LEU A 72 7.99 2.55 17.35
N PRO A 73 7.26 3.36 18.13
CA PRO A 73 7.74 3.83 19.42
C PRO A 73 8.01 2.63 20.35
N THR A 74 9.18 2.58 20.97
CA THR A 74 9.51 1.57 21.99
C THR A 74 9.16 2.07 23.39
N ALA A 75 8.76 1.17 24.28
CA ALA A 75 8.36 1.51 25.66
C ALA A 75 9.54 1.90 26.56
N GLU A 76 10.77 1.67 26.11
CA GLU A 76 12.01 1.87 26.87
C GLU A 76 12.55 3.29 26.74
N ALA A 77 12.13 4.04 25.71
CA ALA A 77 12.57 5.40 25.45
C ALA A 77 11.63 6.45 26.07
N ASP A 78 12.14 7.68 26.28
CA ASP A 78 11.27 8.81 26.57
C ASP A 78 10.23 8.98 25.45
N TRP A 79 8.97 9.15 25.82
CA TRP A 79 7.87 9.17 24.85
C TRP A 79 8.00 10.29 23.82
N ARG A 80 8.61 11.44 24.14
CA ARG A 80 8.80 12.54 23.19
C ARG A 80 9.88 12.18 22.17
N GLU A 81 10.94 11.53 22.62
CA GLU A 81 12.02 11.07 21.75
C GLU A 81 11.53 9.95 20.82
N ALA A 82 10.83 8.96 21.36
CA ALA A 82 10.23 7.87 20.59
C ALA A 82 9.25 8.38 19.52
N MET A 83 8.39 9.33 19.88
CA MET A 83 7.45 9.94 18.92
C MET A 83 8.16 10.80 17.87
N ARG A 84 9.25 11.50 18.22
CA ARG A 84 10.03 12.26 17.26
C ARG A 84 10.73 11.34 16.25
N ALA A 85 11.30 10.24 16.71
CA ALA A 85 11.93 9.24 15.85
C ALA A 85 10.90 8.63 14.88
N ARG A 86 9.75 8.19 15.39
CA ARG A 86 8.63 7.69 14.59
C ARG A 86 8.11 8.71 13.57
N ALA A 87 8.07 9.99 13.93
CA ALA A 87 7.66 11.04 13.00
C ALA A 87 8.68 11.26 11.88
N ALA A 88 9.98 11.21 12.21
CA ALA A 88 11.06 11.34 11.23
C ALA A 88 11.09 10.15 10.25
N SER A 89 10.90 8.92 10.74
CA SER A 89 10.82 7.72 9.89
C SER A 89 9.59 7.75 8.98
N ALA A 90 8.43 8.16 9.50
CA ALA A 90 7.23 8.37 8.69
C ALA A 90 7.44 9.43 7.60
N GLN A 91 8.08 10.56 7.94
CA GLN A 91 8.41 11.59 6.96
C GLN A 91 9.33 11.06 5.87
N ALA A 92 10.36 10.28 6.23
CA ALA A 92 11.27 9.67 5.27
C ALA A 92 10.55 8.69 4.33
N ALA A 93 9.70 7.82 4.87
CA ALA A 93 8.91 6.86 4.10
C ALA A 93 7.96 7.58 3.12
N PHE A 94 7.21 8.58 3.56
CA PHE A 94 6.29 9.32 2.69
C PHE A 94 7.00 10.23 1.67
N THR A 95 8.23 10.66 1.96
CA THR A 95 9.06 11.35 0.97
C THR A 95 9.54 10.39 -0.11
N ARG A 96 9.89 9.15 0.26
CA ARG A 96 10.29 8.08 -0.67
C ARG A 96 9.11 7.57 -1.50
N HIS A 97 7.92 7.53 -0.91
CA HIS A 97 6.69 7.00 -1.51
C HIS A 97 5.57 8.07 -1.52
N PRO A 98 5.65 9.09 -2.39
CA PRO A 98 4.70 10.22 -2.37
C PRO A 98 3.24 9.83 -2.63
N TRP A 99 2.99 8.66 -3.21
CA TRP A 99 1.64 8.13 -3.44
C TRP A 99 0.98 7.53 -2.18
N ALA A 100 1.77 7.14 -1.18
CA ALA A 100 1.30 6.35 -0.05
C ALA A 100 0.31 7.09 0.86
N PRO A 101 0.51 8.37 1.26
CA PRO A 101 -0.40 9.04 2.19
C PRO A 101 -1.86 9.08 1.71
N ALA A 102 -2.08 9.38 0.43
CA ALA A 102 -3.42 9.43 -0.15
C ALA A 102 -4.07 8.04 -0.24
N LEU A 103 -3.28 6.99 -0.51
CA LEU A 103 -3.79 5.62 -0.55
C LEU A 103 -4.09 5.08 0.85
N ILE A 104 -3.23 5.36 1.83
CA ILE A 104 -3.46 5.06 3.25
C ILE A 104 -4.74 5.74 3.71
N ASP A 105 -4.86 7.05 3.45
CA ASP A 105 -6.07 7.79 3.78
C ASP A 105 -7.29 7.20 3.08
N ALA A 106 -7.24 6.90 1.78
CA ALA A 106 -8.38 6.29 1.08
C ALA A 106 -8.79 4.92 1.67
N ARG A 107 -7.85 4.15 2.22
CA ARG A 107 -8.13 2.84 2.84
C ARG A 107 -8.62 2.96 4.27
N VAL A 108 -8.12 3.93 5.04
CA VAL A 108 -8.65 4.31 6.36
C VAL A 108 -10.04 4.94 6.23
N SER A 109 -10.19 5.86 5.26
CA SER A 109 -11.39 6.63 4.93
C SER A 109 -12.42 5.86 4.11
N GLY A 110 -12.04 4.73 3.51
CA GLY A 110 -12.96 3.70 3.05
C GLY A 110 -13.82 3.16 4.20
N GLY A 111 -13.36 3.29 5.45
CA GLY A 111 -14.15 3.18 6.67
C GLY A 111 -14.92 4.45 7.05
N LEU A 112 -14.45 5.66 6.69
CA LEU A 112 -15.09 6.95 6.99
C LEU A 112 -16.34 7.25 6.15
N GLY A 113 -16.43 6.76 4.90
CA GLY A 113 -17.68 6.82 4.12
C GLY A 113 -18.82 6.04 4.80
N ARG A 114 -18.47 4.93 5.45
CA ARG A 114 -19.36 4.14 6.31
C ARG A 114 -19.63 4.84 7.65
N LEU A 115 -18.68 5.56 8.23
CA LEU A 115 -18.91 6.36 9.44
C LEU A 115 -19.80 7.58 9.19
N ARG A 116 -19.62 8.30 8.08
CA ARG A 116 -20.55 9.37 7.65
C ARG A 116 -21.95 8.83 7.39
N TYR A 117 -22.05 7.62 6.84
CA TYR A 117 -23.32 6.90 6.70
C TYR A 117 -23.95 6.57 8.07
N PHE A 118 -23.19 6.02 9.04
CA PHE A 118 -23.70 5.74 10.38
C PHE A 118 -24.02 6.99 11.20
N GLU A 119 -23.20 8.03 11.10
CA GLU A 119 -23.40 9.30 11.79
C GLU A 119 -24.64 10.03 11.27
N ALA A 120 -24.88 9.98 9.95
CA ALA A 120 -26.11 10.48 9.35
C ALA A 120 -27.35 9.68 9.82
N VAL A 121 -27.24 8.35 9.90
CA VAL A 121 -28.34 7.47 10.34
C VAL A 121 -28.68 7.67 11.82
N ILE A 122 -27.68 7.65 12.71
CA ILE A 122 -27.87 7.89 14.16
C ILE A 122 -28.32 9.33 14.42
N GLY A 123 -27.75 10.30 13.70
CA GLY A 123 -28.17 11.70 13.79
C GLY A 123 -29.63 11.91 13.39
N THR A 124 -30.16 11.08 12.48
CA THR A 124 -31.57 11.14 12.07
C THR A 124 -32.49 10.50 13.10
N LEU A 125 -32.16 9.33 13.62
CA LEU A 125 -32.95 8.63 14.67
C LEU A 125 -32.99 9.36 16.02
N ARG A 126 -32.04 10.27 16.27
CA ARG A 126 -31.99 11.11 17.47
C ARG A 126 -32.73 12.45 17.30
N ARG A 127 -32.95 12.88 16.04
CA ARG A 127 -33.76 14.06 15.68
C ARG A 127 -35.23 13.70 15.51
N ALA A 128 -35.49 12.49 15.05
CA ALA A 128 -36.74 11.77 15.22
C ALA A 128 -36.78 11.22 16.68
N GLY A 129 -37.87 10.81 17.31
CA GLY A 129 -39.28 10.81 16.92
C GLY A 129 -39.52 10.58 15.45
#